data_AF-A0A372E337-F1
#
_entry.id   AF-A0A372E337-F1
#
_cell.length_a   1.000
_cell.length_b   1.000
_cell.length_c   1.000
_cell.angle_alpha   90.00
_cell.angle_beta   90.00
_cell.angle_gamma   90.00
#
_symmetry.space_group_name_H-M   'P 1'
#
loop_
_entity.id
_entity.type
_entity.pdbx_description
1 polymer ?
#
loop_
_entity_poly.entity_id
_entity_poly.type
_entity_poly.pdbx_seq_one_letter_code
_entity_poly.pdbx_strand_id
1 'polypeptide(L)'
;MNAYSDNLEAFKQRYPFERWRAYWQQPDEQQQCNEIEQAFDQLLAELVALGPDATEAEKVACFQTAIEATNASDGIIETGEREDLCELTNQISVAAGLDPAAYGDGEGLASEWRDW
;
A
#
# COMPACT_ATOMS: atom_id res chain seq x y z
N MET A 1 1.55 15.07 16.36
CA MET A 1 1.28 13.67 16.02
C MET A 1 1.49 12.78 17.23
N ASN A 2 0.95 11.57 17.22
CA ASN A 2 1.24 10.52 18.19
C ASN A 2 2.15 9.47 17.53
N ALA A 3 2.72 8.56 18.33
CA ALA A 3 3.67 7.55 17.84
C ALA A 3 3.09 6.64 16.74
N TYR A 4 1.76 6.45 16.72
CA TYR A 4 1.07 5.71 15.67
C TYR A 4 1.13 6.43 14.33
N SER A 5 0.75 7.72 14.29
CA SER A 5 0.83 8.53 13.08
C SER A 5 2.27 8.70 12.59
N ASP A 6 3.22 8.96 13.51
CA ASP A 6 4.64 9.11 13.17
C ASP A 6 5.20 7.83 12.53
N ASN A 7 4.78 6.65 13.04
CA ASN A 7 5.21 5.36 12.50
C ASN A 7 4.62 5.10 11.11
N LEU A 8 3.34 5.46 10.88
CA LEU A 8 2.70 5.32 9.57
C LEU A 8 3.34 6.27 8.54
N GLU A 9 3.56 7.53 8.89
CA GLU A 9 4.15 8.51 7.97
C GLU A 9 5.62 8.18 7.61
N ALA A 10 6.34 7.47 8.50
CA ALA A 10 7.70 7.02 8.22
C ALA A 10 7.80 6.04 7.04
N PHE A 11 6.71 5.35 6.66
CA PHE A 11 6.70 4.45 5.51
C PHE A 11 6.94 5.15 4.18
N LYS A 12 6.62 6.45 4.07
CA LYS A 12 6.92 7.23 2.85
C LYS A 12 8.41 7.22 2.49
N GLN A 13 9.29 7.10 3.49
CA GLN A 13 10.75 7.01 3.27
C GLN A 13 11.19 5.63 2.75
N ARG A 14 10.30 4.64 2.78
CA ARG A 14 10.56 3.24 2.38
C ARG A 14 9.86 2.88 1.07
N TYR A 15 9.17 3.83 0.46
CA TYR A 15 8.48 3.62 -0.80
C TYR A 15 9.45 3.20 -1.93
N PRO A 16 9.06 2.23 -2.76
CA PRO A 16 9.87 1.80 -3.89
C PRO A 16 9.73 2.72 -5.12
N PHE A 17 8.82 3.68 -5.09
CA PHE A 17 8.39 4.44 -6.27
C PHE A 17 9.48 5.32 -6.90
N GLU A 18 10.43 5.85 -6.13
CA GLU A 18 11.59 6.57 -6.71
C GLU A 18 12.45 5.62 -7.54
N ARG A 19 12.66 4.39 -7.04
CA ARG A 19 13.39 3.34 -7.76
C ARG A 19 12.61 2.93 -9.01
N TRP A 20 11.31 2.71 -8.92
CA TRP A 20 10.48 2.33 -10.07
C TRP A 20 10.52 3.40 -11.17
N ARG A 21 10.35 4.68 -10.84
CA ARG A 21 10.46 5.78 -11.80
C ARG A 21 11.83 5.86 -12.49
N ALA A 22 12.91 5.36 -11.88
CA ALA A 22 14.20 5.30 -12.55
C ALA A 22 14.24 4.23 -13.68
N TYR A 23 13.44 3.16 -13.54
CA TYR A 23 13.32 2.07 -14.50
C TYR A 23 12.21 2.30 -15.54
N TRP A 24 11.06 2.79 -15.10
CA TRP A 24 9.86 3.04 -15.91
C TRP A 24 9.92 4.39 -16.63
N GLN A 25 10.60 4.47 -17.77
CA GLN A 25 10.92 5.76 -18.39
C GLN A 25 9.80 6.35 -19.27
N GLN A 26 8.76 5.58 -19.60
CA GLN A 26 7.70 6.08 -20.46
C GLN A 26 6.73 7.00 -19.69
N PRO A 27 6.14 8.03 -20.33
CA PRO A 27 5.25 8.97 -19.64
C PRO A 27 4.01 8.33 -19.01
N ASP A 28 3.47 7.27 -19.61
CA ASP A 28 2.36 6.49 -19.09
C ASP A 28 2.76 5.64 -17.87
N GLU A 29 3.93 4.99 -17.92
CA GLU A 29 4.46 4.25 -16.76
C GLU A 29 4.75 5.19 -15.57
N GLN A 30 5.30 6.38 -15.84
CA GLN A 30 5.49 7.42 -14.82
C GLN A 30 4.18 7.88 -14.19
N GLN A 31 3.14 8.05 -15.02
CA GLN A 31 1.81 8.42 -14.56
C GLN A 31 1.20 7.31 -13.68
N GLN A 32 1.30 6.06 -14.10
CA GLN A 32 0.83 4.91 -13.33
C GLN A 32 1.60 4.75 -12.01
N CYS A 33 2.92 4.98 -12.01
CA CYS A 33 3.70 5.02 -10.76
C CYS A 33 3.21 6.10 -9.79
N ASN A 34 2.85 7.28 -10.30
CA ASN A 34 2.31 8.36 -9.48
C ASN A 34 0.93 7.99 -8.90
N GLU A 35 0.09 7.30 -9.68
CA GLU A 35 -1.23 6.84 -9.23
C GLU A 35 -1.11 5.78 -8.14
N ILE A 36 -0.18 4.82 -8.29
CA ILE A 36 0.12 3.84 -7.24
C ILE A 36 0.66 4.52 -5.98
N GLU A 37 1.62 5.44 -6.11
CA GLU A 37 2.12 6.20 -4.95
C GLU A 37 1.00 6.98 -4.25
N GLN A 38 0.12 7.61 -5.02
CA GLN A 38 -1.01 8.34 -4.48
C GLN A 38 -1.99 7.43 -3.72
N ALA A 39 -2.22 6.20 -4.19
CA ALA A 39 -3.05 5.23 -3.48
C ALA A 39 -2.48 4.89 -2.09
N PHE A 40 -1.16 4.68 -1.99
CA PHE A 40 -0.50 4.42 -0.70
C PHE A 40 -0.45 5.67 0.19
N ASP A 41 -0.26 6.85 -0.39
CA ASP A 41 -0.33 8.10 0.36
C ASP A 41 -1.71 8.35 0.95
N GLN A 42 -2.77 8.04 0.20
CA GLN A 42 -4.14 8.11 0.68
C GLN A 42 -4.39 7.07 1.78
N LEU A 43 -3.92 5.83 1.61
CA LEU A 43 -3.99 4.78 2.64
C LEU A 43 -3.40 5.26 3.97
N LEU A 44 -2.18 5.79 3.96
CA LEU A 44 -1.53 6.29 5.17
C LEU A 44 -2.32 7.46 5.78
N ALA A 45 -2.80 8.40 4.97
CA ALA A 45 -3.58 9.54 5.44
C ALA A 45 -4.90 9.10 6.11
N GLU A 46 -5.60 8.13 5.54
CA GLU A 46 -6.83 7.58 6.11
C GLU A 46 -6.59 6.81 7.40
N LEU A 47 -5.55 5.96 7.44
CA LEU A 47 -5.17 5.24 8.65
C LEU A 47 -4.78 6.21 9.79
N VAL A 48 -4.08 7.30 9.47
CA VAL A 48 -3.75 8.38 10.42
C VAL A 48 -5.01 9.08 10.92
N ALA A 49 -5.97 9.38 10.02
CA ALA A 49 -7.22 10.04 10.36
C ALA A 49 -8.14 9.18 11.23
N LEU A 50 -8.21 7.87 10.95
CA LEU A 50 -8.91 6.88 11.75
C LEU A 50 -8.30 6.72 13.14
N GLY A 51 -6.96 6.76 13.22
CA GLY A 51 -6.23 6.60 14.47
C GLY A 51 -6.12 5.15 14.96
N PRO A 52 -5.38 4.93 16.06
CA PRO A 52 -5.02 3.58 16.51
C PRO A 52 -6.22 2.76 17.00
N ASP A 53 -7.24 3.42 17.56
CA ASP A 53 -8.42 2.79 18.16
C ASP A 53 -9.52 2.41 17.14
N ALA A 54 -9.32 2.73 15.86
CA ALA A 54 -10.24 2.33 14.81
C ALA A 54 -10.33 0.80 14.71
N THR A 55 -11.52 0.33 14.33
CA THR A 55 -11.80 -1.09 14.23
C THR A 55 -10.98 -1.74 13.12
N GLU A 56 -10.77 -3.05 13.24
CA GLU A 56 -10.14 -3.85 12.19
C GLU A 56 -10.83 -3.62 10.84
N ALA A 57 -12.17 -3.68 10.80
CA ALA A 57 -12.95 -3.50 9.58
C ALA A 57 -12.74 -2.13 8.92
N GLU A 58 -12.66 -1.05 9.70
CA GLU A 58 -12.39 0.30 9.17
C GLU A 58 -10.99 0.38 8.55
N LYS A 59 -9.98 -0.19 9.22
CA LYS A 59 -8.60 -0.20 8.71
C LYS A 59 -8.51 -1.05 7.44
N VAL A 60 -9.09 -2.25 7.44
CA VAL A 60 -9.15 -3.17 6.29
C VAL A 60 -9.80 -2.51 5.07
N ALA A 61 -10.86 -1.71 5.26
CA ALA A 61 -11.50 -0.96 4.17
C ALA A 61 -10.58 0.07 3.51
N CYS A 62 -9.68 0.71 4.26
CA CYS A 62 -8.65 1.59 3.69
C CYS A 62 -7.68 0.79 2.80
N PHE A 63 -7.25 -0.39 3.24
CA PHE A 63 -6.37 -1.26 2.44
C PHE A 63 -7.07 -1.71 1.15
N GLN A 64 -8.31 -2.17 1.24
CA GLN A 64 -9.08 -2.56 0.05
C GLN A 64 -9.11 -1.43 -0.98
N THR A 65 -9.49 -0.22 -0.55
CA THR A 65 -9.56 0.96 -1.43
C THR A 65 -8.23 1.24 -2.10
N ALA A 66 -7.12 1.14 -1.36
CA ALA A 66 -5.79 1.39 -1.88
C ALA A 66 -5.35 0.31 -2.89
N ILE A 67 -5.56 -0.97 -2.58
CA ILE A 67 -5.16 -2.09 -3.47
C ILE A 67 -5.98 -2.08 -4.75
N GLU A 68 -7.31 -1.91 -4.67
CA GLU A 68 -8.17 -1.82 -5.84
C GLU A 68 -7.77 -0.64 -6.75
N ALA A 69 -7.32 0.49 -6.18
CA ALA A 69 -6.82 1.62 -6.97
C ALA A 69 -5.55 1.26 -7.77
N THR A 70 -4.72 0.34 -7.28
CA THR A 70 -3.52 -0.12 -8.01
C THR A 70 -3.82 -1.05 -9.18
N ASN A 71 -4.98 -1.73 -9.20
CA ASN A 71 -5.33 -2.69 -10.26
C ASN A 71 -5.45 -2.02 -11.65
N ALA A 72 -5.69 -0.72 -11.70
CA ALA A 72 -5.65 0.05 -12.95
C ALA A 72 -4.28 0.03 -13.65
N SER A 73 -3.22 -0.34 -12.92
CA SER A 73 -1.82 -0.41 -13.39
C SER A 73 -1.30 -1.84 -13.55
N ASP A 74 -2.15 -2.88 -13.48
CA ASP A 74 -1.73 -4.30 -13.57
C ASP A 74 -0.80 -4.60 -14.75
N GLY A 75 -1.05 -3.98 -15.91
CA GLY A 75 -0.28 -4.20 -17.13
C GLY A 75 1.21 -3.84 -17.07
N ILE A 76 1.66 -3.10 -16.04
CA ILE A 76 3.07 -2.73 -15.86
C ILE A 76 3.69 -3.29 -14.57
N ILE A 77 2.88 -3.89 -13.69
CA ILE A 77 3.34 -4.44 -12.42
C ILE A 77 3.93 -5.84 -12.66
N GLU A 78 5.26 -5.93 -12.72
CA GLU A 78 6.00 -7.18 -12.89
C GLU A 78 6.39 -7.79 -11.53
N THR A 79 7.04 -8.96 -11.54
CA THR A 79 7.33 -9.73 -10.32
C THR A 79 8.02 -8.92 -9.22
N GLY A 80 8.97 -8.03 -9.58
CA GLY A 80 9.67 -7.20 -8.58
C GLY A 80 8.73 -6.20 -7.91
N GLU A 81 7.90 -5.52 -8.69
CA GLU A 81 6.92 -4.55 -8.18
C GLU A 81 5.82 -5.22 -7.37
N ARG A 82 5.39 -6.43 -7.77
CA ARG A 82 4.43 -7.24 -7.00
C ARG A 82 4.97 -7.54 -5.60
N GLU A 83 6.22 -7.99 -5.51
CA GLU A 83 6.88 -8.30 -4.24
C GLU A 83 7.00 -7.05 -3.36
N ASP A 84 7.43 -5.92 -3.93
CA ASP A 84 7.52 -4.64 -3.23
C ASP A 84 6.17 -4.19 -2.66
N LEU A 85 5.10 -4.25 -3.45
CA LEU A 85 3.76 -3.83 -3.03
C LEU A 85 3.21 -4.74 -1.94
N CYS A 86 3.43 -6.06 -2.05
CA CYS A 86 3.01 -7.01 -1.03
C CYS A 86 3.77 -6.77 0.28
N GLU A 87 5.09 -6.57 0.21
CA GLU A 87 5.91 -6.28 1.38
C GLU A 87 5.48 -4.97 2.04
N LEU A 88 5.33 -3.90 1.26
CA LEU A 88 4.90 -2.59 1.76
C LEU A 88 3.52 -2.69 2.44
N THR A 89 2.56 -3.35 1.79
CA THR A 89 1.21 -3.54 2.34
C THR A 89 1.25 -4.31 3.67
N ASN A 90 2.06 -5.38 3.75
CA ASN A 90 2.18 -6.17 4.97
C ASN A 90 2.87 -5.39 6.11
N GLN A 91 3.85 -4.56 5.80
CA GLN A 91 4.48 -3.74 6.82
C GLN A 91 3.55 -2.64 7.34
N ILE A 92 2.76 -2.01 6.46
CA ILE A 92 1.76 -1.00 6.85
C ILE A 92 0.63 -1.65 7.67
N SER A 93 0.18 -2.86 7.31
CA SER A 93 -0.87 -3.57 8.06
C SER A 93 -0.44 -3.87 9.49
N VAL A 94 0.79 -4.36 9.69
CA VAL A 94 1.38 -4.53 11.03
C VAL A 94 1.45 -3.21 11.79
N ALA A 95 1.86 -2.12 11.15
CA ALA A 95 1.90 -0.80 11.77
C ALA A 95 0.52 -0.25 12.13
N ALA A 96 -0.51 -0.61 11.37
CA ALA A 96 -1.92 -0.32 11.66
C ALA A 96 -2.50 -1.20 12.79
N GLY A 97 -1.74 -2.19 13.28
CA GLY A 97 -2.15 -3.13 14.31
C GLY A 97 -2.96 -4.33 13.78
N LEU A 98 -2.84 -4.64 12.49
CA LEU A 98 -3.43 -5.80 11.84
C LEU A 98 -2.41 -6.94 11.75
N ASP A 99 -2.89 -8.18 11.69
CA ASP A 99 -2.06 -9.36 11.40
C ASP A 99 -2.22 -9.76 9.93
N PRO A 100 -1.23 -9.50 9.04
CA PRO A 100 -1.34 -9.89 7.64
C PRO A 100 -1.55 -11.41 7.44
N ALA A 101 -1.12 -12.27 8.37
CA ALA A 101 -1.34 -13.71 8.25
C ALA A 101 -2.83 -14.11 8.35
N ALA A 102 -3.70 -13.19 8.79
CA ALA A 102 -5.15 -13.42 8.85
C ALA A 102 -5.85 -13.21 7.49
N TYR A 103 -5.14 -12.74 6.46
CA TYR A 103 -5.72 -12.37 5.15
C TYR A 103 -4.95 -13.04 4.01
N GLY A 104 -5.62 -13.24 2.87
CA GLY A 104 -5.02 -13.72 1.64
C GLY A 104 -4.42 -15.11 1.76
N ASP A 105 -5.07 -16.02 2.50
CA ASP A 105 -4.52 -17.34 2.85
C ASP A 105 -3.14 -17.29 3.54
N GLY A 106 -2.84 -16.19 4.23
CA GLY A 106 -1.58 -15.94 4.93
C GLY A 106 -0.60 -15.05 4.17
N GLU A 107 -0.92 -14.66 2.93
CA GLU A 107 -0.07 -13.82 2.09
C GLU A 107 -0.25 -12.31 2.37
N GLY A 108 -1.33 -11.92 3.07
CA GLY A 108 -1.61 -10.55 3.45
C GLY A 108 -2.71 -9.86 2.65
N LEU A 109 -3.01 -8.63 3.06
CA LEU A 109 -4.16 -7.85 2.55
C LEU A 109 -4.07 -7.53 1.06
N ALA A 110 -2.86 -7.40 0.49
CA ALA A 110 -2.72 -7.19 -0.95
C ALA A 110 -3.34 -8.36 -1.75
N SER A 111 -3.17 -9.59 -1.27
CA SER A 111 -3.63 -10.81 -1.96
C SER A 111 -5.16 -10.99 -1.95
N GLU A 112 -5.90 -10.23 -1.13
CA GLU A 112 -7.36 -10.27 -1.11
C GLU A 112 -7.99 -9.62 -2.34
N TRP A 113 -7.33 -8.59 -2.90
CA TRP A 113 -7.95 -7.72 -3.92
C TRP A 113 -7.08 -7.37 -5.12
N ARG A 114 -5.80 -7.73 -5.12
CA ARG A 114 -4.93 -7.43 -6.26
C ARG A 114 -5.34 -8.23 -7.50
N ASP A 115 -5.31 -7.57 -8.65
CA ASP A 115 -5.42 -8.21 -9.96
C ASP A 115 -4.05 -8.50 -10.59
N TRP A 116 -3.00 -7.87 -10.03
CA TRP A 116 -1.59 -8.04 -10.40
C TRP A 116 -0.87 -9.10 -9.57
#